data_AF-A0A840S9B2-F1
#
_entry.id   AF-A0A840S9B2-F1
#
_cell.length_a   1.000
_cell.length_b   1.000
_cell.length_c   1.000
_cell.angle_alpha   90.00
_cell.angle_beta   90.00
_cell.angle_gamma   90.00
#
_symmetry.space_group_name_H-M   'P 1'
#
loop_
_entity.id
_entity.type
_entity.pdbx_description
1 polymer ?
#
loop_
_entity_poly.entity_id
_entity_poly.type
_entity_poly.pdbx_seq_one_letter_code
_entity_poly.pdbx_strand_id
1 'polypeptide(L)'
;MNKIFTLLVFCAIAYYGYKPAIEHFDRARYSLSTVETKPFPKRAAFTLLRDTALRTCADAQKNHNVSPDKCEEIVKGRHAECVTTLNAGTPGVISQKTELKALGRTYLQCVTPYYFCKGVEIRTENEAQSHCK
;
A
#
# COMPACT_ATOMS: atom_id res chain seq x y z
N MET A 1 -4.65 -21.66 52.45
CA MET A 1 -3.59 -21.48 51.43
C MET A 1 -4.16 -21.60 50.02
N ASN A 2 -5.12 -20.75 49.61
CA ASN A 2 -5.83 -20.91 48.32
C ASN A 2 -6.22 -19.58 47.64
N LYS A 3 -5.50 -18.48 47.93
CA LYS A 3 -5.81 -17.14 47.38
C LYS A 3 -4.68 -16.51 46.56
N ILE A 4 -3.50 -17.15 46.49
CA ILE A 4 -2.34 -16.63 45.74
C ILE A 4 -2.32 -17.17 44.30
N PHE A 5 -2.84 -18.38 44.05
CA PHE A 5 -2.86 -18.98 42.72
C PHE A 5 -3.87 -18.32 41.75
N THR A 6 -4.89 -17.63 42.26
CA THR A 6 -5.91 -17.01 41.41
C THR A 6 -5.44 -15.69 40.77
N LEU A 7 -4.38 -15.09 41.29
CA LEU A 7 -3.89 -13.78 40.84
C LEU A 7 -2.90 -13.88 39.67
N LEU A 8 -2.19 -15.00 39.54
CA LEU A 8 -1.25 -15.23 38.43
C LEU A 8 -1.94 -15.62 37.11
N VAL A 9 -3.15 -16.16 37.16
CA VAL A 9 -3.90 -16.55 35.95
C VAL A 9 -4.50 -15.32 35.24
N PHE A 10 -4.78 -14.22 35.96
CA PHE A 10 -5.32 -13.00 35.34
C PHE A 10 -4.25 -12.12 34.67
N CYS A 11 -2.99 -12.19 35.08
CA CYS A 11 -1.91 -11.42 34.42
C CYS A 11 -1.48 -12.03 33.07
N ALA A 12 -1.67 -13.32 32.85
CA ALA A 12 -1.33 -13.95 31.56
C ALA A 12 -2.32 -13.58 30.43
N ILE A 13 -3.57 -13.25 30.77
CA ILE A 13 -4.60 -12.85 29.79
C ILE A 13 -4.35 -11.42 29.29
N ALA A 14 -3.81 -10.53 30.12
CA ALA A 14 -3.47 -9.17 29.71
C ALA A 14 -2.25 -9.10 28.76
N TYR A 15 -1.32 -10.07 28.84
CA TYR A 15 -0.15 -10.09 27.95
C TYR A 15 -0.42 -10.81 26.61
N TYR A 16 -1.28 -11.83 26.61
CA TYR A 16 -1.65 -12.57 25.38
C TYR A 16 -2.90 -12.03 24.65
N GLY A 17 -3.63 -11.09 25.23
CA GLY A 17 -4.75 -10.39 24.58
C GLY A 17 -4.34 -9.47 23.42
N TYR A 18 -3.04 -9.17 23.29
CA TYR A 18 -2.44 -8.45 22.16
C TYR A 18 -1.82 -9.41 21.14
N LYS A 19 -2.48 -10.53 20.85
CA LYS A 19 -2.31 -11.10 19.51
C LYS A 19 -3.00 -10.14 18.56
N PRO A 20 -2.29 -9.49 17.61
CA PRO A 20 -2.99 -8.81 16.55
C PRO A 20 -3.82 -9.90 15.90
N ALA A 21 -5.14 -9.77 15.99
CA ALA A 21 -6.02 -10.48 15.09
C ALA A 21 -5.35 -10.34 13.72
N ILE A 22 -5.06 -11.47 13.09
CA ILE A 22 -4.72 -11.48 11.68
C ILE A 22 -6.01 -11.00 11.02
N GLU A 23 -6.14 -9.68 10.97
CA GLU A 23 -7.32 -8.98 10.50
C GLU A 23 -7.53 -9.50 9.10
N HIS A 24 -8.61 -10.27 8.94
CA HIS A 24 -9.20 -10.49 7.65
C HIS A 24 -9.43 -9.11 7.07
N PHE A 25 -8.57 -8.76 6.12
CA PHE A 25 -8.44 -7.42 5.62
C PHE A 25 -9.67 -7.14 4.75
N ASP A 26 -10.72 -6.67 5.41
CA ASP A 26 -12.03 -6.48 4.84
C ASP A 26 -11.94 -5.27 3.89
N ARG A 27 -11.66 -5.54 2.60
CA ARG A 27 -11.45 -4.52 1.55
C ARG A 27 -12.57 -3.48 1.48
N ALA A 28 -13.75 -3.81 2.02
CA ALA A 28 -14.92 -2.94 2.06
C ALA A 28 -14.93 -1.90 3.21
N ARG A 29 -14.02 -1.98 4.19
CA ARG A 29 -14.14 -1.23 5.46
C ARG A 29 -13.38 0.09 5.56
N TYR A 30 -12.64 0.48 4.53
CA TYR A 30 -11.73 1.61 4.59
C TYR A 30 -11.74 2.39 3.26
N SER A 31 -12.18 3.65 3.29
CA SER A 31 -12.11 4.58 2.16
C SER A 31 -11.50 5.93 2.56
N LEU A 32 -11.02 6.69 1.57
CA LEU A 32 -10.53 8.07 1.79
C LEU A 32 -11.57 8.96 2.48
N SER A 33 -12.87 8.70 2.29
CA SER A 33 -13.95 9.45 2.94
C SER A 33 -14.05 9.21 4.44
N THR A 34 -13.58 8.05 4.93
CA THR A 34 -13.76 7.64 6.34
C THR A 34 -12.49 7.75 7.18
N VAL A 35 -11.39 8.30 6.67
CA VAL A 35 -10.09 8.35 7.38
C VAL A 35 -10.19 9.06 8.73
N GLU A 36 -10.95 10.15 8.80
CA GLU A 36 -11.08 10.98 10.00
C GLU A 36 -12.01 10.33 11.05
N THR A 37 -12.98 9.54 10.62
CA THR A 37 -13.90 8.81 11.53
C THR A 37 -13.37 7.44 11.92
N LYS A 38 -12.48 6.87 11.09
CA LYS A 38 -11.87 5.57 11.28
C LYS A 38 -10.41 5.63 10.78
N PRO A 39 -9.48 5.95 11.68
CA PRO A 39 -8.07 6.01 11.35
C PRO A 39 -7.59 4.71 10.68
N PHE A 40 -6.72 4.85 9.70
CA PHE A 40 -6.23 3.77 8.87
C PHE A 40 -5.00 3.13 9.49
N PRO A 41 -5.00 1.82 9.79
CA PRO A 41 -3.75 1.11 10.03
C PRO A 41 -2.82 1.28 8.82
N LYS A 42 -1.51 1.42 9.05
CA LYS A 42 -0.52 1.58 7.97
C LYS A 42 -0.64 0.53 6.87
N ARG A 43 -0.73 -0.74 7.27
CA ARG A 43 -0.93 -1.88 6.35
C ARG A 43 -2.19 -1.72 5.51
N ALA A 44 -3.21 -1.10 6.09
CA ALA A 44 -4.48 -0.86 5.42
C ALA A 44 -4.37 0.18 4.32
N ALA A 45 -3.65 1.27 4.61
CA ALA A 45 -3.37 2.29 3.62
C ALA A 45 -2.62 1.72 2.41
N PHE A 46 -1.53 0.98 2.62
CA PHE A 46 -0.78 0.39 1.50
C PHE A 46 -1.59 -0.62 0.68
N THR A 47 -2.49 -1.38 1.32
CA THR A 47 -3.40 -2.28 0.59
C THR A 47 -4.38 -1.50 -0.27
N LEU A 48 -5.02 -0.47 0.28
CA LEU A 48 -5.93 0.41 -0.47
C LEU A 48 -5.21 1.08 -1.65
N LEU A 49 -3.98 1.56 -1.44
CA LEU A 49 -3.21 2.24 -2.47
C LEU A 49 -2.78 1.28 -3.58
N ARG A 50 -2.38 0.04 -3.25
CA ARG A 50 -2.12 -1.00 -4.24
C ARG A 50 -3.35 -1.29 -5.09
N ASP A 51 -4.50 -1.48 -4.45
CA ASP A 51 -5.75 -1.77 -5.16
C ASP A 51 -6.17 -0.58 -6.04
N THR A 52 -5.89 0.65 -5.62
CA THR A 52 -6.08 1.86 -6.43
C THR A 52 -5.18 1.86 -7.66
N ALA A 53 -3.88 1.54 -7.50
CA ALA A 53 -2.93 1.45 -8.60
C ALA A 53 -3.32 0.36 -9.62
N LEU A 54 -3.82 -0.79 -9.14
CA LEU A 54 -4.29 -1.87 -10.01
C LEU A 54 -5.51 -1.44 -10.84
N ARG A 55 -6.44 -0.68 -10.26
CA ARG A 55 -7.60 -0.15 -11.02
C ARG A 55 -7.19 0.80 -12.14
N THR A 56 -6.10 1.55 -11.98
CA THR A 56 -5.61 2.45 -13.04
C THR A 56 -4.97 1.70 -14.21
N CYS A 57 -4.66 0.41 -14.06
CA CYS A 57 -4.11 -0.40 -15.16
C CYS A 57 -5.10 -0.63 -16.32
N ALA A 58 -6.40 -0.41 -16.12
CA ALA A 58 -7.39 -0.48 -17.19
C ALA A 58 -7.07 0.50 -18.34
N ASP A 59 -6.51 1.67 -18.02
CA ASP A 59 -6.13 2.70 -18.98
C ASP A 59 -4.62 2.67 -19.33
N ALA A 60 -3.89 1.62 -18.94
CA ALA A 60 -2.44 1.56 -19.06
C ALA A 60 -1.95 1.64 -20.51
N GLN A 61 -2.70 1.09 -21.46
CA GLN A 61 -2.33 1.15 -22.88
C GLN A 61 -2.28 2.60 -23.37
N LYS A 62 -3.23 3.43 -22.94
CA LYS A 62 -3.31 4.84 -23.32
C LYS A 62 -2.24 5.67 -22.61
N ASN A 63 -2.04 5.44 -21.31
CA ASN A 63 -1.21 6.29 -20.47
C ASN A 63 0.28 5.93 -20.49
N HIS A 64 0.59 4.65 -20.72
CA HIS A 64 1.91 4.08 -20.54
C HIS A 64 2.35 3.18 -21.71
N ASN A 65 1.52 3.00 -22.75
CA ASN A 65 1.79 2.13 -23.90
C ASN A 65 2.19 0.70 -23.51
N VAL A 66 1.49 0.16 -22.51
CA VAL A 66 1.68 -1.20 -22.00
C VAL A 66 0.32 -1.86 -21.78
N SER A 67 0.24 -3.18 -21.95
CA SER A 67 -1.01 -3.90 -21.74
C SER A 67 -1.46 -3.82 -20.26
N PRO A 68 -2.78 -3.90 -19.98
CA PRO A 68 -3.29 -3.94 -18.62
C PRO A 68 -2.64 -5.03 -17.75
N ASP A 69 -2.49 -6.24 -18.28
CA ASP A 69 -1.87 -7.37 -17.56
C ASP A 69 -0.42 -7.08 -17.16
N LYS A 70 0.35 -6.48 -18.08
CA LYS A 70 1.75 -6.14 -17.79
C LYS A 70 1.85 -4.97 -16.81
N CYS A 71 0.94 -4.02 -16.86
CA CYS A 71 0.82 -2.98 -15.82
C CYS A 71 0.56 -3.60 -14.45
N GLU A 72 -0.36 -4.56 -14.34
CA GLU A 72 -0.64 -5.23 -13.07
C GLU A 72 0.58 -5.99 -12.53
N GLU A 73 1.31 -6.68 -13.39
CA GLU A 73 2.54 -7.38 -13.03
C GLU A 73 3.59 -6.40 -12.46
N ILE A 74 3.79 -5.25 -13.12
CA ILE A 74 4.71 -4.20 -12.67
C ILE A 74 4.27 -3.65 -11.30
N VAL A 75 3.00 -3.31 -11.14
CA VAL A 75 2.46 -2.77 -9.86
C VAL A 75 2.63 -3.79 -8.74
N LYS A 76 2.32 -5.08 -8.99
CA LYS A 76 2.49 -6.16 -8.02
C LYS A 76 3.96 -6.37 -7.66
N GLY A 77 4.86 -6.33 -8.65
CA GLY A 77 6.30 -6.49 -8.46
C GLY A 77 6.94 -5.34 -7.66
N ARG A 78 6.54 -4.10 -7.93
CA ARG A 78 7.05 -2.90 -7.25
C ARG A 78 6.48 -2.68 -5.86
N HIS A 79 5.32 -3.27 -5.55
CA HIS A 79 4.63 -3.04 -4.29
C HIS A 79 5.53 -3.24 -3.06
N ALA A 80 6.23 -4.38 -2.98
CA ALA A 80 7.05 -4.71 -1.81
C ALA A 80 8.21 -3.72 -1.62
N GLU A 81 8.87 -3.33 -2.70
CA GLU A 81 9.97 -2.36 -2.69
C GLU A 81 9.46 -0.97 -2.26
N CYS A 82 8.39 -0.48 -2.90
CA CYS A 82 7.81 0.82 -2.58
C CYS A 82 7.28 0.89 -1.14
N VAL A 83 6.65 -0.17 -0.64
CA VAL A 83 6.24 -0.25 0.77
C VAL A 83 7.45 -0.20 1.69
N THR A 84 8.51 -0.95 1.39
CA THR A 84 9.73 -0.96 2.21
C THR A 84 10.34 0.43 2.34
N THR A 85 10.48 1.14 1.22
CA THR A 85 11.00 2.51 1.16
C THR A 85 10.13 3.50 1.95
N LEU A 86 8.81 3.40 1.85
CA LEU A 86 7.89 4.35 2.49
C LEU A 86 7.55 4.00 3.94
N ASN A 87 7.74 2.74 4.35
CA ASN A 87 7.33 2.24 5.66
C ASN A 87 7.98 3.00 6.82
N ALA A 88 9.27 3.37 6.67
CA ALA A 88 10.03 4.08 7.69
C ALA A 88 9.47 5.49 8.00
N GLY A 89 8.98 6.19 6.97
CA GLY A 89 8.39 7.53 7.12
C GLY A 89 6.88 7.54 7.37
N THR A 90 6.22 6.38 7.33
CA THR A 90 4.76 6.30 7.49
C THR A 90 4.39 5.97 8.93
N PRO A 91 3.46 6.71 9.58
CA PRO A 91 3.01 6.40 10.94
C PRO A 91 2.26 5.07 10.99
N GLY A 92 2.24 4.42 12.17
CA GLY A 92 1.53 3.15 12.38
C GLY A 92 0.02 3.23 12.10
N VAL A 93 -0.55 4.41 12.32
CA VAL A 93 -1.95 4.75 12.05
C VAL A 93 -1.99 6.12 11.37
N ILE A 94 -2.81 6.25 10.33
CA ILE A 94 -3.03 7.48 9.57
C ILE A 94 -4.42 7.99 9.90
N SER A 95 -4.52 9.13 10.57
CA SER A 95 -5.78 9.71 11.03
C SER A 95 -6.25 10.89 10.16
N GLN A 96 -5.37 11.42 9.29
CA GLN A 96 -5.70 12.56 8.45
C GLN A 96 -5.76 12.20 6.97
N LYS A 97 -6.73 12.80 6.27
CA LYS A 97 -6.84 12.66 4.80
C LYS A 97 -5.62 13.21 4.07
N THR A 98 -5.02 14.27 4.57
CA THR A 98 -3.82 14.92 4.01
C THR A 98 -2.62 13.97 4.03
N GLU A 99 -2.39 13.29 5.15
CA GLU A 99 -1.36 12.26 5.31
C GLU A 99 -1.59 11.09 4.34
N LEU A 100 -2.81 10.56 4.26
CA LEU A 100 -3.12 9.47 3.34
C LEU A 100 -2.95 9.89 1.87
N LYS A 101 -3.33 11.12 1.52
CA LYS A 101 -3.12 11.66 0.16
C LYS A 101 -1.65 11.84 -0.17
N ALA A 102 -0.85 12.37 0.76
CA ALA A 102 0.58 12.55 0.58
C ALA A 102 1.27 11.19 0.38
N LEU A 103 0.99 10.22 1.26
CA LEU A 103 1.46 8.85 1.11
C LEU A 103 1.03 8.24 -0.22
N GLY A 104 -0.25 8.43 -0.59
CA GLY A 104 -0.80 7.91 -1.83
C GLY A 104 -0.09 8.45 -3.08
N ARG A 105 0.23 9.75 -3.12
CA ARG A 105 0.99 10.34 -4.22
C ARG A 105 2.37 9.70 -4.35
N THR A 106 3.13 9.63 -3.26
CA THR A 106 4.49 9.07 -3.28
C THR A 106 4.47 7.58 -3.61
N TYR A 107 3.51 6.82 -3.05
CA TYR A 107 3.33 5.41 -3.38
C TYR A 107 2.98 5.20 -4.85
N LEU A 108 2.02 5.95 -5.39
CA LEU A 108 1.59 5.80 -6.79
C LEU A 108 2.73 6.16 -7.74
N GLN A 109 3.49 7.21 -7.48
CA GLN A 109 4.68 7.55 -8.26
C GLN A 109 5.73 6.43 -8.26
N CYS A 110 5.85 5.68 -7.16
CA CYS A 110 6.79 4.58 -7.05
C CYS A 110 6.31 3.32 -7.81
N VAL A 111 5.03 2.95 -7.69
CA VAL A 111 4.53 1.67 -8.25
C VAL A 111 4.08 1.75 -9.70
N THR A 112 3.68 2.94 -10.16
CA THR A 112 3.11 3.10 -11.50
C THR A 112 4.23 3.02 -12.54
N PRO A 113 4.02 2.32 -13.67
CA PRO A 113 4.99 2.32 -14.75
C PRO A 113 5.15 3.72 -15.36
N TYR A 114 6.32 3.99 -15.90
CA TYR A 114 6.50 5.08 -16.87
C TYR A 114 6.04 4.63 -18.26
N TYR A 115 6.17 5.50 -19.25
CA TYR A 115 5.79 5.19 -20.62
C TYR A 115 6.72 4.14 -21.23
N PHE A 116 6.19 3.20 -22.01
CA PHE A 116 6.96 2.16 -22.69
C PHE A 116 7.14 2.47 -24.18
N CYS A 117 8.37 2.32 -24.68
CA CYS A 117 8.69 2.37 -26.11
C CYS A 117 9.46 1.11 -26.51
N LYS A 118 8.97 0.41 -27.55
CA LYS A 118 9.59 -0.84 -28.06
C LYS A 118 9.88 -1.86 -26.95
N GLY A 119 9.02 -1.93 -25.93
CA GLY A 119 9.15 -2.84 -24.79
C GLY A 119 10.04 -2.35 -23.63
N VAL A 120 10.62 -1.15 -23.71
CA VAL A 120 11.48 -0.55 -22.68
C VAL A 120 10.72 0.54 -21.94
N GLU A 121 10.75 0.52 -20.61
CA GLU A 121 10.22 1.59 -19.77
C GLU A 121 11.13 2.81 -19.83
N ILE A 122 10.57 3.97 -20.16
CA ILE A 122 11.28 5.23 -20.38
C ILE A 122 11.16 6.11 -19.15
N ARG A 123 12.25 6.27 -18.42
CA ARG A 123 12.34 7.09 -17.20
C ARG A 123 13.02 8.43 -17.44
N THR A 124 13.78 8.53 -18.52
CA THR A 124 14.56 9.72 -18.86
C THR A 124 14.36 10.13 -20.32
N GLU A 125 14.67 11.40 -20.63
CA GLU A 125 14.62 11.91 -21.99
C GLU A 125 15.64 11.21 -22.91
N ASN A 126 16.82 10.87 -22.40
CA ASN A 126 17.85 10.14 -23.17
C ASN A 126 17.38 8.74 -23.59
N GLU A 127 16.67 8.02 -22.70
CA GLU A 127 16.04 6.74 -23.03
C GLU A 127 14.94 6.93 -24.09
N ALA A 128 14.15 8.00 -23.99
CA ALA A 128 13.11 8.29 -24.97
C ALA A 128 13.69 8.46 -26.37
N GLN A 129 14.78 9.21 -26.51
CA GLN A 129 15.46 9.42 -27.79
C GLN A 129 16.03 8.14 -28.38
N SER A 130 16.47 7.20 -27.53
CA SER A 130 17.12 5.96 -27.94
C SER A 130 16.12 4.85 -28.29
N HIS A 131 14.99 4.79 -27.59
CA HIS A 131 14.04 3.68 -27.68
C HIS A 131 12.71 4.02 -28.38
N CYS A 132 12.32 5.30 -28.46
CA CYS A 132 11.05 5.71 -29.07
C CYS A 132 11.16 6.19 -30.53
N LYS A 133 12.38 6.42 -31.04
CA LYS A 133 12.62 6.77 -32.45
C LYS A 133 12.66 5.54 -33.33
#